data_AF-A0A3M1HYM7-F1
#
_entry.id   AF-A0A3M1HYM7-F1
#
_cell.length_a   1.000
_cell.length_b   1.000
_cell.length_c   1.000
_cell.angle_alpha   90.00
_cell.angle_beta   90.00
_cell.angle_gamma   90.00
#
_symmetry.space_group_name_H-M   'P 1'
#
loop_
_entity.id
_entity.type
_entity.pdbx_description
1 polymer ?
#
loop_
_entity_poly.entity_id
_entity_poly.type
_entity_poly.pdbx_seq_one_letter_code
_entity_poly.pdbx_strand_id
1 'polypeptide(L)'
;MARLVIRDQGKERVYRIEENIVSIGRVQDNHIVIKDPRSSRKHCQLVKTEKGYKIVDLKSRNGILVNGKPVKEALLRDGDKISI
;
A
#
# COMPACT_ATOMS: atom_id res chain seq x y z
N MET A 1 1.88 11.48 13.23
CA MET A 1 1.38 10.10 12.94
C MET A 1 0.82 10.08 11.53
N ALA A 2 1.18 9.08 10.73
CA ALA A 2 0.65 8.93 9.38
C ALA A 2 -0.60 8.04 9.39
N ARG A 3 -1.54 8.31 8.49
CA ARG A 3 -2.76 7.52 8.30
C ARG A 3 -2.90 7.14 6.83
N LEU A 4 -3.41 5.94 6.58
CA LEU A 4 -3.84 5.50 5.26
C LEU A 4 -5.35 5.45 5.23
N VAL A 5 -5.91 6.01 4.17
CA VAL A 5 -7.34 5.87 3.87
C VAL A 5 -7.45 4.81 2.79
N ILE A 6 -7.99 3.66 3.16
CA ILE A 6 -8.15 2.50 2.28
C ILE A 6 -9.57 2.52 1.76
N ARG A 7 -9.72 2.49 0.43
CA ARG A 7 -11.00 2.37 -0.26
C ARG A 7 -11.04 1.03 -0.97
N ASP A 8 -11.90 0.13 -0.49
CA ASP A 8 -12.04 -1.24 -1.00
C ASP A 8 -13.52 -1.62 -1.03
N GLN A 9 -14.01 -2.09 -2.18
CA GLN A 9 -15.41 -2.52 -2.38
C GLN A 9 -16.47 -1.51 -1.85
N GLY A 10 -16.25 -0.22 -2.10
CA GLY A 10 -17.14 0.85 -1.65
C GLY A 10 -17.10 1.14 -0.15
N LYS A 11 -16.21 0.48 0.61
CA LYS A 11 -15.96 0.76 2.02
C LYS A 11 -14.70 1.58 2.18
N GLU A 12 -14.75 2.56 3.08
CA GLU A 12 -13.59 3.32 3.51
C GLU A 12 -13.14 2.86 4.90
N ARG A 13 -11.84 2.66 5.10
CA ARG A 13 -11.24 2.34 6.40
C ARG A 13 -10.01 3.21 6.60
N VAL A 14 -9.81 3.68 7.82
CA VAL A 14 -8.62 4.46 8.18
C VAL A 14 -7.68 3.57 8.99
N TYR A 15 -6.45 3.40 8.52
CA TYR A 15 -5.40 2.67 9.22
C TYR A 15 -4.35 3.65 9.73
N ARG A 16 -4.03 3.60 11.03
CA ARG A 16 -2.90 4.36 11.59
C ARG A 16 -1.64 3.55 11.35
N ILE A 17 -0.60 4.17 10.77
CA ILE A 17 0.68 3.50 10.59
C ILE A 17 1.52 3.72 11.84
N GLU A 18 1.83 2.65 12.55
CA GLU A 18 2.71 2.67 13.73
C GLU A 18 4.01 1.91 13.46
N GLU A 19 3.95 0.91 12.59
CA GLU A 19 5.04 0.01 12.23
C GLU A 19 6.03 0.65 11.25
N ASN A 20 7.28 0.20 11.32
CA ASN A 20 8.31 0.59 10.34
C ASN A 20 8.08 -0.05 8.97
N ILE A 21 7.41 -1.21 8.94
CA ILE A 21 7.07 -1.93 7.70
C ILE A 21 5.61 -2.35 7.80
N VAL A 22 4.80 -1.92 6.84
CA VAL A 22 3.39 -2.33 6.71
C VAL A 22 3.23 -3.10 5.41
N SER A 23 2.81 -4.35 5.49
CA SER A 23 2.54 -5.21 4.32
C SER A 23 1.11 -5.10 3.85
N ILE A 24 0.93 -5.11 2.53
CA ILE A 24 -0.37 -4.97 1.87
C ILE A 24 -0.52 -6.08 0.82
N GLY A 25 -1.67 -6.74 0.82
CA GLY A 25 -2.00 -7.78 -0.16
C GLY A 25 -3.29 -8.52 0.19
N ARG A 26 -3.65 -9.55 -0.59
CA ARG A 26 -4.97 -10.21 -0.44
C ARG A 26 -5.06 -11.29 0.64
N VAL A 27 -3.94 -11.80 1.15
CA VAL A 27 -3.97 -12.83 2.21
C VAL A 27 -3.97 -12.18 3.60
N GLN A 28 -4.50 -12.90 4.58
CA GLN A 28 -4.69 -12.40 5.96
C GLN A 28 -3.39 -12.12 6.70
N ASP A 29 -2.27 -12.67 6.24
CA ASP A 29 -0.93 -12.44 6.79
C ASP A 29 -0.36 -11.03 6.46
N ASN A 30 -1.17 -10.13 5.90
CA ASN A 30 -0.78 -8.74 5.67
C ASN A 30 -1.36 -7.85 6.77
N HIS A 31 -0.61 -6.79 7.13
CA HIS A 31 -1.12 -5.75 8.03
C HIS A 31 -2.40 -5.11 7.46
N ILE A 32 -2.39 -4.85 6.15
CA ILE A 32 -3.57 -4.36 5.41
C ILE A 32 -3.98 -5.40 4.38
N VAL A 33 -5.20 -5.91 4.55
CA VAL A 33 -5.78 -6.89 3.64
C VAL A 33 -6.71 -6.20 2.65
N ILE A 34 -6.39 -6.29 1.36
CA ILE A 34 -7.23 -5.83 0.25
C ILE A 34 -7.85 -7.05 -0.42
N LYS A 35 -9.17 -7.24 -0.29
CA LYS A 35 -9.87 -8.43 -0.80
C LYS A 35 -10.23 -8.28 -2.28
N ASP A 36 -9.20 -8.07 -3.11
CA ASP A 36 -9.33 -7.97 -4.56
C ASP A 36 -8.54 -9.10 -5.24
N PRO A 37 -9.15 -9.91 -6.14
CA PRO A 37 -8.45 -10.92 -6.94
C PRO A 37 -7.28 -10.38 -7.79
N ARG A 38 -7.29 -9.10 -8.14
CA ARG A 38 -6.21 -8.39 -8.86
C ARG A 38 -5.03 -8.13 -7.95
N SER A 39 -5.23 -8.07 -6.64
CA SER A 39 -4.12 -7.90 -5.70
C SER A 39 -3.35 -9.21 -5.50
N SER A 40 -2.03 -9.12 -5.42
CA SER A 40 -1.17 -10.27 -5.13
C SER A 40 -1.29 -10.66 -3.66
N ARG A 41 -0.90 -11.90 -3.32
CA ARG A 41 -0.92 -12.40 -1.93
C ARG A 41 -0.13 -11.48 -1.01
N LYS A 42 1.11 -11.17 -1.41
CA LYS A 42 1.94 -10.09 -0.88
C LYS A 42 2.16 -9.14 -2.05
N HIS A 43 1.51 -7.98 -2.04
CA HIS A 43 1.52 -7.09 -3.20
C HIS A 43 2.62 -6.05 -3.05
N CYS A 44 2.61 -5.33 -1.94
CA CYS A 44 3.55 -4.26 -1.68
C CYS A 44 3.78 -4.08 -0.18
N GLN A 45 4.78 -3.26 0.15
CA GLN A 45 5.02 -2.83 1.51
C GLN A 45 5.24 -1.32 1.55
N LEU A 46 4.80 -0.71 2.65
CA LEU A 46 5.21 0.62 3.04
C LEU A 46 6.35 0.49 4.02
N VAL A 47 7.45 1.16 3.73
CA VAL A 47 8.66 1.17 4.55
C VAL A 47 8.86 2.60 5.06
N LYS A 48 8.91 2.76 6.37
CA LYS A 48 9.24 4.02 7.02
C LYS A 48 10.72 4.30 6.81
N THR A 49 11.02 5.51 6.35
CA THR A 49 12.37 6.02 6.12
C THR A 49 12.52 7.36 6.82
N GLU A 50 13.74 7.88 6.90
CA GLU A 50 14.01 9.23 7.41
C GLU A 50 13.28 10.32 6.61
N LYS A 51 12.98 10.06 5.33
CA LYS A 51 12.32 11.01 4.42
C LYS A 51 10.80 10.84 4.34
N GLY A 52 10.22 9.94 5.12
CA GLY A 52 8.81 9.57 5.06
C GLY A 52 8.58 8.12 4.66
N TYR A 53 7.39 7.80 4.16
CA TYR A 53 7.05 6.43 3.77
C TYR A 53 7.41 6.17 2.31
N LYS A 54 8.11 5.07 2.04
CA LYS A 54 8.36 4.56 0.70
C LYS A 54 7.46 3.36 0.45
N ILE A 55 6.76 3.33 -0.68
CA ILE A 55 6.08 2.11 -1.15
C ILE A 55 7.03 1.28 -2.02
N VAL A 56 7.00 -0.04 -1.88
CA VAL A 56 7.83 -1.00 -2.64
C VAL A 56 6.98 -2.15 -3.16
N ASP A 57 7.07 -2.43 -4.46
CA ASP A 57 6.45 -3.57 -5.14
C ASP A 57 7.15 -4.88 -4.81
N LEU A 58 6.40 -5.87 -4.32
CA LEU A 58 6.92 -7.20 -4.00
C LEU A 58 6.79 -8.17 -5.18
N LYS A 59 7.15 -7.70 -6.38
CA LYS A 59 6.97 -8.43 -7.65
C LYS A 59 5.52 -8.87 -7.85
N SER A 60 4.59 -7.95 -7.59
CA SER A 60 3.17 -8.23 -7.77
C SER A 60 2.83 -8.49 -9.25
N ARG A 61 1.70 -9.17 -9.47
CA ARG A 61 1.23 -9.49 -10.83
C ARG A 61 0.83 -8.24 -11.62
N ASN A 62 0.20 -7.26 -10.97
CA ASN A 62 -0.40 -6.09 -11.63
C ASN A 62 0.38 -4.78 -11.39
N GLY A 63 1.40 -4.81 -10.51
CA GLY A 63 2.21 -3.64 -10.17
C GLY A 63 1.48 -2.65 -9.29
N ILE A 64 2.20 -1.61 -8.91
CA ILE A 64 1.70 -0.49 -8.11
C ILE A 64 1.56 0.73 -9.00
N LEU A 65 0.47 1.46 -8.84
CA LEU A 65 0.33 2.81 -9.38
C LEU A 65 0.39 3.82 -8.23
N VAL A 66 1.19 4.88 -8.38
CA VAL A 66 1.15 6.07 -7.53
C VAL A 66 0.68 7.23 -8.39
N ASN A 67 -0.44 7.85 -8.00
CA ASN A 67 -1.12 8.90 -8.76
C ASN A 67 -1.35 8.50 -10.24
N GLY A 68 -1.71 7.24 -10.46
CA GLY A 68 -1.96 6.67 -11.79
C GLY A 68 -0.72 6.30 -12.60
N LYS A 69 0.49 6.52 -12.08
CA LYS A 69 1.75 6.18 -12.76
C LYS A 69 2.35 4.88 -12.20
N PRO A 70 2.80 3.95 -13.06
CA PRO A 70 3.40 2.70 -12.60
C PRO A 70 4.75 2.95 -11.94
N VAL A 71 4.97 2.32 -10.79
CA VAL A 71 6.22 2.40 -10.03
C VAL A 71 6.64 1.04 -9.50
N LYS A 72 7.96 0.85 -9.34
CA LYS A 72 8.52 -0.26 -8.55
C LYS A 72 8.75 0.13 -7.10
N GLU A 73 9.13 1.38 -6.89
CA GLU A 73 9.14 2.03 -5.59
C GLU A 73 8.91 3.52 -5.74
N ALA A 74 8.37 4.16 -4.70
CA ALA A 74 8.18 5.61 -4.67
C ALA A 74 8.16 6.11 -3.22
N LEU A 75 8.82 7.25 -2.97
CA LEU A 75 8.62 8.00 -1.73
C LEU A 75 7.26 8.70 -1.81
N LEU A 76 6.41 8.45 -0.82
CA LEU A 76 5.05 8.98 -0.76
C LEU A 76 5.04 10.35 -0.08
N ARG A 77 4.14 11.19 -0.57
CA ARG A 77 3.78 12.47 0.02
C ARG A 77 2.33 12.42 0.50
N ASP A 78 1.97 13.37 1.36
CA ASP A 78 0.59 13.50 1.79
C ASP A 78 -0.32 13.73 0.57
N GLY A 79 -1.47 13.04 0.57
CA GLY A 79 -2.44 13.08 -0.54
C GLY A 79 -2.14 12.15 -1.73
N ASP A 80 -0.98 11.48 -1.77
CA ASP A 80 -0.69 10.50 -2.83
C ASP A 80 -1.69 9.34 -2.82
N LYS A 81 -2.16 8.97 -4.01
CA LYS A 81 -3.09 7.86 -4.21
C LYS A 81 -2.36 6.64 -4.72
N ILE A 82 -2.59 5.51 -4.06
CA ILE A 82 -1.98 4.22 -4.39
C ILE A 82 -3.08 3.29 -4.93
N SER A 83 -2.81 2.63 -6.04
CA SER A 83 -3.68 1.57 -6.58
C SER A 83 -2.86 0.28 -6.76
N ILE A 84 -3.46 -0.85 -6.38
CA ILE A 84 -2.89 -2.21 -6.44
C ILE A 84 -3.94 -3.24 -6.84
#